data_AF-A0AAV8XLE1-F1
#
_entry.id   AF-A0AAV8XLE1-F1
#
_cell.length_a   1.000
_cell.length_b   1.000
_cell.length_c   1.000
_cell.angle_alpha   90.00
_cell.angle_beta   90.00
_cell.angle_gamma   90.00
#
_symmetry.space_group_name_H-M   'P 1'
#
loop_
_entity.id
_entity.type
_entity.pdbx_description
1 polymer ?
#
loop_
_entity_poly.entity_id
_entity_poly.type
_entity_poly.pdbx_seq_one_letter_code
_entity_poly.pdbx_strand_id
1 'polypeptide(L)'
;MKGQNNYVIINEESGFIEAMSINGFEQKVTPEIMFYYSAYGSTSRIFKVNNSVEEPVAFTDKIQYNVTKYDEVSIEITQTIRFWVIFIIRIYPDTEYIEIEYIIGPTLIG
;
A
#
# COMPACT_ATOMS: atom_id res chain seq x y z
N MET A 1 -3.56 -13.09 -18.58
CA MET A 1 -4.74 -13.55 -17.80
C MET A 1 -4.80 -12.61 -16.63
N LYS A 2 -5.85 -11.79 -16.48
CA LYS A 2 -6.03 -10.94 -15.29
C LYS A 2 -5.82 -11.80 -14.04
N GLY A 3 -4.90 -11.43 -13.17
CA GLY A 3 -4.72 -12.00 -11.82
C GLY A 3 -5.94 -11.70 -10.94
N GLN A 4 -7.09 -12.24 -11.30
CA GLN A 4 -8.37 -11.95 -10.68
C GLN A 4 -8.55 -12.89 -9.48
N ASN A 5 -8.44 -12.32 -8.27
CA ASN A 5 -8.99 -12.94 -7.07
C ASN A 5 -10.27 -12.20 -6.73
N ASN A 6 -11.29 -12.93 -6.27
CA ASN A 6 -12.64 -12.38 -6.00
C ASN A 6 -12.67 -11.20 -4.99
N TYR A 7 -11.53 -10.88 -4.37
CA TYR A 7 -11.38 -9.86 -3.35
C TYR A 7 -10.47 -8.68 -3.75
N VAL A 8 -9.59 -8.82 -4.75
CA VAL A 8 -8.63 -7.76 -5.12
C VAL A 8 -8.35 -7.81 -6.62
N ILE A 9 -8.29 -6.62 -7.23
CA ILE A 9 -7.81 -6.41 -8.59
C ILE A 9 -6.46 -5.69 -8.50
N ILE A 10 -5.43 -6.28 -9.11
CA ILE A 10 -4.07 -5.72 -9.17
C ILE A 10 -3.77 -5.29 -10.61
N ASN A 11 -3.22 -4.10 -10.78
CA ASN A 11 -2.67 -3.63 -12.03
C ASN A 11 -1.40 -4.43 -12.34
N GLU A 12 -1.39 -5.22 -13.42
CA GLU A 12 -0.25 -6.08 -13.75
C GLU A 12 0.97 -5.29 -14.25
N GLU A 13 0.80 -4.04 -14.70
CA GLU A 13 1.90 -3.20 -15.19
C GLU A 13 2.64 -2.47 -14.06
N SER A 14 1.92 -2.08 -13.01
CA SER A 14 2.45 -1.32 -11.86
C SER A 14 2.57 -2.15 -10.58
N GLY A 15 1.83 -3.24 -10.45
CA GLY A 15 1.77 -4.08 -9.25
C GLY A 15 0.91 -3.51 -8.12
N PHE A 16 0.30 -2.33 -8.31
CA PHE A 16 -0.59 -1.70 -7.34
C PHE A 16 -2.00 -2.29 -7.38
N ILE A 17 -2.71 -2.20 -6.27
CA ILE A 17 -4.11 -2.57 -6.18
C ILE A 17 -4.94 -1.47 -6.85
N GLU A 18 -5.93 -1.86 -7.66
CA GLU A 18 -6.86 -0.92 -8.32
C GLU A 18 -8.27 -0.99 -7.72
N ALA A 19 -8.62 -2.15 -7.17
CA ALA A 19 -9.90 -2.35 -6.52
C ALA A 19 -9.79 -3.42 -5.44
N MET A 20 -10.63 -3.28 -4.41
CA MET A 20 -10.81 -4.27 -3.36
C MET A 20 -12.31 -4.56 -3.20
N SER A 21 -12.63 -5.81 -2.89
CA SER A 21 -13.99 -6.28 -2.71
C SER A 21 -14.15 -6.99 -1.37
N ILE A 22 -15.16 -6.59 -0.60
CA ILE A 22 -15.57 -7.24 0.66
C ILE A 22 -17.08 -7.43 0.64
N ASN A 23 -17.57 -8.59 1.06
CA ASN A 23 -18.99 -8.92 1.22
C ASN A 23 -19.85 -8.54 -0.01
N GLY A 24 -19.30 -8.73 -1.21
CA GLY A 24 -19.98 -8.43 -2.48
C GLY A 24 -19.99 -6.95 -2.88
N PHE A 25 -19.41 -6.05 -2.08
CA PHE A 25 -19.19 -4.65 -2.44
C PHE A 25 -17.77 -4.45 -2.97
N GLU A 26 -17.65 -3.99 -4.22
CA GLU A 26 -16.37 -3.62 -4.84
C GLU A 26 -16.17 -2.11 -4.77
N GLN A 27 -14.98 -1.70 -4.32
CA GLN A 27 -14.55 -0.32 -4.33
C GLN A 27 -13.27 -0.19 -5.17
N LYS A 28 -13.28 0.75 -6.13
CA LYS A 28 -12.05 1.17 -6.82
C LYS A 28 -11.24 2.05 -5.89
N VAL A 29 -10.05 1.59 -5.54
CA VAL A 29 -9.13 2.23 -4.60
C VAL A 29 -7.72 1.72 -4.82
N THR A 30 -6.75 2.63 -4.76
CA THR A 30 -5.33 2.34 -4.84
C THR A 30 -4.66 2.86 -3.58
N PRO A 31 -4.37 2.00 -2.60
CA PRO A 31 -3.61 2.39 -1.43
C PRO A 31 -2.15 2.63 -1.81
N GLU A 32 -1.59 3.75 -1.36
CA GLU A 32 -0.19 4.10 -1.61
C GLU A 32 0.48 4.58 -0.33
N ILE A 33 1.76 4.23 -0.17
CA ILE A 33 2.64 4.87 0.80
C ILE A 33 3.46 5.92 0.05
N MET A 34 3.31 7.17 0.47
CA MET A 34 4.03 8.33 -0.05
C MET A 34 4.84 8.99 1.06
N PHE A 35 5.73 9.91 0.69
CA PHE A 35 6.50 10.69 1.65
C PHE A 35 6.51 12.17 1.29
N TYR A 36 6.78 13.01 2.29
CA TYR A 36 7.03 14.43 2.07
C TYR A 36 8.51 14.73 2.28
N TYR A 37 9.06 15.61 1.44
CA TYR A 37 10.35 16.21 1.73
C TYR A 37 10.20 17.16 2.93
N SER A 38 11.03 16.98 3.96
CA SER A 38 11.03 17.86 5.12
C SER A 38 11.67 19.21 4.78
N ALA A 39 11.03 20.31 5.15
CA ALA A 39 11.69 21.61 5.18
C ALA A 39 12.66 21.73 6.37
N TYR A 40 13.59 22.69 6.27
CA TYR A 40 14.33 23.17 7.43
C TYR A 40 13.35 23.67 8.50
N GLY A 41 13.51 23.15 9.72
CA GLY A 41 12.63 23.42 10.87
C GLY A 41 11.47 22.43 11.03
N SER A 42 11.35 21.40 10.20
CA SER A 42 10.53 20.22 10.53
C SER A 42 11.15 19.48 11.71
N THR A 43 10.35 19.10 12.70
CA THR A 43 10.82 18.51 13.97
C THR A 43 9.84 17.47 14.48
N SER A 44 10.12 16.89 15.65
CA SER A 44 9.18 16.03 16.38
C SER A 44 7.86 16.70 16.79
N ARG A 45 7.77 18.04 16.70
CA ARG A 45 6.57 18.81 17.07
C ARG A 45 5.91 19.53 15.90
N ILE A 46 6.63 19.75 14.81
CA ILE A 46 6.20 20.56 13.69
C ILE A 46 6.39 19.74 12.42
N PHE A 47 5.28 19.38 11.78
CA PHE A 47 5.29 18.84 10.45
C PHE A 47 5.39 20.00 9.45
N LYS A 48 6.57 20.19 8.86
CA LYS A 48 6.81 21.23 7.86
C LYS A 48 7.37 20.59 6.58
N VAL A 49 6.60 20.68 5.51
CA VAL A 49 6.98 20.19 4.18
C VAL A 49 7.88 21.20 3.46
N ASN A 50 8.71 20.72 2.54
CA ASN A 50 9.56 21.55 1.70
C ASN A 50 8.70 22.38 0.74
N ASN A 51 8.78 23.72 0.82
CA ASN A 51 7.99 24.63 0.00
C ASN A 51 8.22 24.48 -1.52
N SER A 52 9.33 23.86 -1.94
CA SER A 52 9.57 23.58 -3.37
C SER A 52 8.84 22.33 -3.86
N VAL A 53 8.42 21.44 -2.96
CA VAL A 53 7.68 20.19 -3.24
C VAL A 53 6.69 19.97 -2.10
N GLU A 54 5.54 20.63 -2.18
CA GLU A 54 4.53 20.60 -1.13
C GLU A 54 3.69 19.32 -1.14
N GLU A 55 3.52 18.72 -2.32
CA GLU A 55 2.74 17.49 -2.51
C GLU A 55 3.52 16.25 -2.04
N PRO A 56 2.83 15.20 -1.56
CA PRO A 56 3.46 13.93 -1.24
C PRO A 56 4.00 13.29 -2.51
N VAL A 57 5.15 12.63 -2.39
CA VAL A 57 5.86 11.98 -3.47
C VAL A 57 5.71 10.47 -3.32
N ALA A 58 5.25 9.82 -4.37
CA ALA A 58 5.25 8.37 -4.45
C ALA A 58 6.70 7.85 -4.44
N PHE A 59 6.97 6.77 -3.72
CA PHE A 59 8.29 6.16 -3.79
C PHE A 59 8.58 5.65 -5.20
N THR A 60 7.59 5.08 -5.89
CA THR A 60 7.78 4.42 -7.18
C THR A 60 6.47 4.33 -7.94
N ASP A 61 6.57 4.22 -9.27
CA ASP A 61 5.46 3.95 -10.18
C ASP A 61 5.19 2.44 -10.33
N LYS A 62 6.13 1.59 -9.90
CA LYS A 62 6.01 0.13 -9.95
C LYS A 62 6.52 -0.54 -8.69
N ILE A 63 5.83 -1.62 -8.30
CA ILE A 63 6.14 -2.41 -7.10
C ILE A 63 6.13 -3.90 -7.39
N GLN A 64 6.81 -4.66 -6.53
CA GLN A 64 6.67 -6.11 -6.50
C GLN A 64 5.53 -6.48 -5.56
N TYR A 65 4.77 -7.50 -5.92
CA TYR A 65 3.72 -8.01 -5.05
C TYR A 65 3.71 -9.54 -5.02
N ASN A 66 3.20 -10.09 -3.93
CA ASN A 66 2.87 -11.50 -3.80
C ASN A 66 1.45 -11.63 -3.25
N VAL A 67 0.70 -12.59 -3.77
CA VAL A 67 -0.63 -12.94 -3.27
C VAL A 67 -0.58 -14.34 -2.69
N THR A 68 -0.76 -14.42 -1.37
CA THR A 68 -0.80 -15.68 -0.63
C THR A 68 -2.24 -15.96 -0.22
N LYS A 69 -2.76 -17.13 -0.57
CA LYS A 69 -4.07 -17.60 -0.10
C LYS A 69 -3.86 -18.61 1.01
N TYR A 70 -4.53 -18.40 2.14
CA TYR A 70 -4.56 -19.31 3.26
C TYR A 70 -5.94 -19.97 3.31
N ASP A 71 -6.15 -20.95 2.43
CA ASP A 71 -7.41 -21.73 2.29
C ASP A 71 -8.68 -20.86 2.49
N GLU A 72 -9.52 -21.22 3.47
CA GLU A 72 -10.75 -20.51 3.86
C GLU A 72 -10.52 -19.46 4.96
N VAL A 73 -9.26 -19.21 5.34
CA VAL A 73 -8.92 -18.32 6.47
C VAL A 73 -8.71 -16.89 6.01
N SER A 74 -7.87 -16.67 4.99
CA SER A 74 -7.56 -15.31 4.53
C SER A 74 -6.86 -15.28 3.17
N ILE A 75 -6.86 -14.10 2.57
CA ILE A 75 -5.96 -13.75 1.48
C ILE A 75 -5.04 -12.63 1.97
N GLU A 76 -3.75 -12.80 1.77
CA GLU A 76 -2.74 -11.79 2.04
C GLU A 76 -2.12 -11.30 0.73
N ILE A 77 -2.04 -9.98 0.56
CA ILE A 77 -1.36 -9.31 -0.54
C ILE A 77 -0.21 -8.53 0.07
N THR A 78 1.01 -8.99 -0.16
CA THR A 78 2.23 -8.29 0.25
C THR A 78 2.75 -7.47 -0.92
N GLN A 79 2.85 -6.16 -0.75
CA GLN A 79 3.38 -5.18 -1.70
C GLN A 79 4.70 -4.61 -1.17
N THR A 80 5.79 -4.87 -1.89
CA THR A 80 7.12 -4.33 -1.59
C THR A 80 7.33 -3.05 -2.39
N ILE A 81 7.14 -1.91 -1.74
CA ILE A 81 7.27 -0.57 -2.33
C ILE A 81 8.75 -0.15 -2.39
N ARG A 82 9.48 -0.47 -1.31
CA ARG A 82 10.93 -0.38 -1.17
C ARG A 82 11.40 -1.57 -0.35
N PHE A 83 12.70 -1.87 -0.38
CA PHE A 83 13.25 -2.93 0.48
C PHE A 83 13.02 -2.69 1.99
N TRP A 84 12.72 -1.44 2.39
CA TRP A 84 12.39 -1.00 3.75
C TRP A 84 10.95 -0.49 3.90
N VAL A 85 10.11 -0.60 2.86
CA VAL A 85 8.68 -0.25 2.89
C VAL A 85 7.88 -1.42 2.34
N ILE A 86 7.24 -2.15 3.26
CA ILE A 86 6.37 -3.27 2.95
C ILE A 86 4.95 -2.89 3.36
N PHE A 87 4.00 -3.16 2.49
CA PHE A 87 2.58 -2.91 2.70
C PHE A 87 1.83 -4.22 2.53
N ILE A 88 1.10 -4.65 3.54
CA ILE A 88 0.44 -5.95 3.59
C ILE A 88 -1.04 -5.72 3.78
N ILE A 89 -1.84 -6.30 2.89
CA ILE A 89 -3.30 -6.26 2.95
C ILE A 89 -3.81 -7.67 3.23
N ARG A 90 -4.59 -7.84 4.29
CA ARG A 90 -5.27 -9.09 4.60
C ARG A 90 -6.78 -8.95 4.52
N ILE A 91 -7.39 -9.90 3.84
CA ILE A 91 -8.83 -10.01 3.68
C ILE A 91 -9.25 -11.34 4.29
N TYR A 92 -10.11 -11.26 5.29
CA TYR A 92 -10.66 -12.40 6.00
C TYR A 92 -12.10 -12.63 5.51
N PRO A 93 -12.50 -13.88 5.22
CA PRO A 93 -13.91 -14.18 4.96
C PRO A 93 -14.79 -13.79 6.14
N ASP A 94 -16.02 -13.40 5.85
CA ASP A 94 -17.05 -13.05 6.83
C ASP A 94 -16.71 -11.87 7.78
N THR A 95 -15.73 -11.05 7.41
CA THR A 95 -15.45 -9.77 8.10
C THR A 95 -15.94 -8.58 7.28
N GLU A 96 -16.21 -7.46 7.96
CA GLU A 96 -16.60 -6.19 7.33
C GLU A 96 -15.42 -5.21 7.21
N TYR A 97 -14.20 -5.72 7.29
CA TYR A 97 -12.98 -4.90 7.27
C TYR A 97 -11.85 -5.58 6.50
N ILE A 98 -10.97 -4.74 5.95
CA ILE A 98 -9.67 -5.12 5.42
C ILE A 98 -8.64 -4.76 6.49
N GLU A 99 -7.73 -5.67 6.79
CA GLU A 99 -6.58 -5.35 7.62
C GLU A 99 -5.45 -4.83 6.73
N ILE A 100 -4.87 -3.71 7.14
CA ILE A 100 -3.70 -3.10 6.50
C ILE A 100 -2.58 -3.06 7.53
N GLU A 101 -1.51 -3.78 7.25
CA GLU A 101 -0.27 -3.72 8.01
C GLU A 101 0.80 -3.05 7.15
N TYR A 102 1.61 -2.18 7.78
CA TYR A 102 2.73 -1.54 7.11
C TYR A 102 4.00 -1.68 7.94
N ILE A 103 5.10 -1.99 7.27
CA ILE A 103 6.43 -2.08 7.85
C ILE A 103 7.28 -1.02 7.16
N ILE A 104 7.65 0.01 7.91
CA ILE A 104 8.44 1.14 7.43
C ILE A 104 9.71 1.21 8.27
N GLY A 105 10.85 0.83 7.70
CA GLY A 105 12.14 1.09 8.31
C GLY A 105 13.24 0.07 7.99
N PRO A 106 14.50 0.45 8.24
CA PRO A 106 14.94 1.81 8.57
C PRO A 106 14.77 2.75 7.35
N THR A 107 14.30 3.97 7.60
CA THR A 107 14.16 4.98 6.53
C THR A 107 15.55 5.39 6.05
N LEU A 108 15.83 5.24 4.76
CA LEU A 108 17.05 5.80 4.19
C LEU A 108 16.95 7.32 4.16
N ILE A 109 17.79 7.98 4.96
CA ILE A 109 17.94 9.44 4.98
C ILE A 109 19.09 9.76 4.03
N GLY A 110 18.79 10.39 2.89
CA GLY A 110 19.78 10.74 1.86
C GLY A 110 19.25 11.85 0.96
#